data_AF-A0A926ZQP1-F1
#
_entry.id   AF-A0A926ZQP1-F1
#
_cell.length_a   1.000
_cell.length_b   1.000
_cell.length_c   1.000
_cell.angle_alpha   90.00
_cell.angle_beta   90.00
_cell.angle_gamma   90.00
#
_symmetry.space_group_name_H-M   'P 1'
#
loop_
_entity.id
_entity.type
_entity.pdbx_description
1 polymer ?
#
loop_
_entity_poly.entity_id
_entity_poly.type
_entity_poly.pdbx_seq_one_letter_code
_entity_poly.pdbx_strand_id
1 'polypeptide(L)'
;MQAQLLSLIATRLIDGYLDNFLWKDIWTRPLEDGSAFEWTMLAALAAQAEIRGWKYSFPILNLPMGASLFPLRNEIPKHHGAQPGHSGTRQGHNLKDRFLQAFIPKILLSKNDQYYSMFREGCSYHQVMANVDYQERPDILILPGHPQETFPKLTQQDTCLDFSFKLSEHTSISGQVRVLNSPVVRCRYRIPEEGLQLPIAGIMECSVNKSLSIANAQLEGYIRIFSTSSASPPVFLVTGNEIPPCKWLKATIPLSCTDENLLEYAFRRAANLALDAFGIA
;
A
#
# COMPACT_ATOMS: atom_id res chain seq x y z
N MET A 1 10.21 -6.97 -21.50
CA MET A 1 11.05 -5.79 -21.83
C MET A 1 10.65 -4.56 -21.01
N GLN A 2 9.38 -4.15 -20.95
CA GLN A 2 8.97 -2.96 -20.18
C GLN A 2 9.05 -3.11 -18.64
N ALA A 3 8.73 -4.27 -18.06
CA ALA A 3 8.82 -4.46 -16.60
C ALA A 3 10.28 -4.36 -16.05
N GLN A 4 11.28 -4.73 -16.86
CA GLN A 4 12.70 -4.53 -16.55
C GLN A 4 13.09 -3.05 -16.63
N LEU A 5 12.50 -2.29 -17.56
CA LEU A 5 12.69 -0.85 -17.62
C LEU A 5 12.16 -0.16 -16.36
N LEU A 6 11.00 -0.61 -15.89
CA LEU A 6 10.41 -0.13 -14.64
C LEU A 6 11.28 -0.46 -13.41
N SER A 7 11.97 -1.60 -13.38
CA SER A 7 12.90 -1.92 -12.29
C SER A 7 14.11 -0.98 -12.27
N LEU A 8 14.64 -0.62 -13.45
CA LEU A 8 15.72 0.37 -13.57
C LEU A 8 15.28 1.75 -13.07
N ILE A 9 14.09 2.19 -13.47
CA ILE A 9 13.51 3.47 -13.02
C ILE A 9 13.31 3.45 -11.50
N ALA A 10 12.74 2.38 -10.94
CA ALA A 10 12.54 2.26 -9.50
C ALA A 10 13.87 2.35 -8.71
N THR A 11 14.95 1.81 -9.27
CA THR A 11 16.31 1.90 -8.68
C THR A 11 16.88 3.31 -8.73
N ARG A 12 16.60 4.08 -9.80
CA ARG A 12 17.00 5.50 -9.90
C ARG A 12 16.20 6.42 -8.97
N LEU A 13 14.98 6.01 -8.65
CA LEU A 13 14.10 6.76 -7.74
C LEU A 13 14.50 6.53 -6.28
N ILE A 14 14.89 5.30 -5.93
CA ILE A 14 15.30 4.92 -4.58
C ILE A 14 16.57 4.06 -4.66
N ASP A 15 17.66 4.58 -4.10
CA ASP A 15 18.93 3.87 -4.05
C ASP A 15 18.81 2.55 -3.26
N GLY A 16 19.37 1.48 -3.81
CA GLY A 16 19.36 0.15 -3.21
C GLY A 16 17.99 -0.54 -3.17
N TYR A 17 16.96 0.01 -3.84
CA TYR A 17 15.59 -0.53 -3.78
C TYR A 17 15.49 -1.98 -4.25
N LEU A 18 16.24 -2.37 -5.30
CA LEU A 18 16.26 -3.75 -5.77
C LEU A 18 17.09 -4.68 -4.88
N ASP A 19 18.13 -4.16 -4.25
CA ASP A 19 19.07 -4.96 -3.45
C ASP A 19 18.54 -5.24 -2.04
N ASN A 20 17.70 -4.33 -1.52
CA ASN A 20 17.15 -4.43 -0.16
C ASN A 20 16.04 -5.49 -0.01
N PHE A 21 15.44 -5.97 -1.11
CA PHE A 21 14.26 -6.83 -1.05
C PHE A 21 14.33 -8.02 -2.02
N LEU A 22 13.66 -9.12 -1.65
CA LEU A 22 13.56 -10.30 -2.49
C LEU A 22 12.32 -10.20 -3.39
N TRP A 23 12.44 -9.45 -4.48
CA TRP A 23 11.35 -9.11 -5.42
C TRP A 23 10.68 -10.28 -6.17
N LYS A 24 11.19 -11.50 -6.00
CA LYS A 24 10.71 -12.70 -6.70
C LYS A 24 10.69 -12.45 -8.21
N ASP A 25 9.54 -12.64 -8.84
CA ASP A 25 9.29 -12.50 -10.27
C ASP A 25 8.61 -11.17 -10.65
N ILE A 26 8.41 -10.23 -9.73
CA ILE A 26 7.66 -8.97 -9.96
C ILE A 26 8.13 -8.23 -11.21
N TRP A 27 9.44 -8.10 -11.39
CA TRP A 27 10.05 -7.37 -12.52
C TRP A 27 10.10 -8.17 -13.82
N THR A 28 9.73 -9.45 -13.78
CA THR A 28 9.72 -10.36 -14.92
C THR A 28 8.32 -10.76 -15.36
N ARG A 29 7.29 -10.44 -14.57
CA ARG A 29 5.88 -10.67 -14.92
C ARG A 29 5.44 -9.80 -16.10
N PRO A 30 4.36 -10.20 -16.82
CA PRO A 30 3.70 -9.34 -17.78
C PRO A 30 3.36 -7.97 -17.18
N LEU A 31 3.49 -6.91 -17.97
CA LEU A 31 3.22 -5.56 -17.48
C LEU A 31 1.74 -5.40 -17.11
N GLU A 32 0.86 -6.10 -17.84
CA GLU A 32 -0.58 -6.16 -17.66
C GLU A 32 -1.01 -6.59 -16.24
N ASP A 33 -0.14 -7.30 -15.50
CA ASP A 33 -0.36 -7.67 -14.10
C ASP A 33 -0.31 -6.45 -13.15
N GLY A 34 0.13 -5.28 -13.61
CA GLY A 34 0.15 -4.01 -12.86
C GLY A 34 1.24 -3.92 -11.78
N SER A 35 1.74 -5.05 -11.27
CA SER A 35 2.62 -5.08 -10.10
C SER A 35 3.90 -4.24 -10.25
N ALA A 36 4.64 -4.38 -11.36
CA ALA A 36 5.85 -3.58 -11.59
C ALA A 36 5.54 -2.08 -11.71
N PHE A 37 4.37 -1.73 -12.26
CA PHE A 37 3.91 -0.35 -12.40
C PHE A 37 3.61 0.28 -11.04
N GLU A 38 2.86 -0.42 -10.19
CA GLU A 38 2.54 0.01 -8.83
C GLU A 38 3.79 0.20 -7.98
N TRP A 39 4.74 -0.75 -8.02
CA TRP A 39 5.98 -0.65 -7.24
C TRP A 39 6.87 0.51 -7.70
N THR A 40 6.85 0.84 -8.99
CA THR A 40 7.57 2.00 -9.53
C THR A 40 6.88 3.31 -9.12
N MET A 41 5.54 3.35 -9.12
CA MET A 41 4.78 4.48 -8.58
C MET A 41 5.04 4.71 -7.09
N LEU A 42 5.08 3.64 -6.30
CA LEU A 42 5.41 3.72 -4.87
C LEU A 42 6.82 4.26 -4.65
N ALA A 43 7.80 3.84 -5.47
CA ALA A 43 9.15 4.38 -5.42
C ALA A 43 9.17 5.88 -5.79
N ALA A 44 8.41 6.28 -6.81
CA ALA A 44 8.31 7.66 -7.24
C ALA A 44 7.69 8.57 -6.15
N LEU A 45 6.68 8.09 -5.43
CA LEU A 45 6.08 8.79 -4.30
C LEU A 45 7.11 9.07 -3.20
N ALA A 46 7.92 8.08 -2.83
CA ALA A 46 8.95 8.27 -1.80
C ALA A 46 10.04 9.26 -2.26
N ALA A 47 10.52 9.12 -3.50
CA ALA A 47 11.54 9.99 -4.08
C ALA A 47 11.08 11.45 -4.18
N GLN A 48 9.82 11.69 -4.57
CA GLN A 48 9.26 13.05 -4.60
C GLN A 48 9.00 13.61 -3.20
N ALA A 49 8.60 12.78 -2.23
CA ALA A 49 8.49 13.20 -0.85
C ALA A 49 9.86 13.60 -0.28
N GLU A 50 10.92 12.87 -0.62
CA GLU A 50 12.29 13.22 -0.22
C GLU A 50 12.75 14.58 -0.74
N ILE A 51 12.48 14.88 -2.02
CA ILE A 51 12.76 16.22 -2.60
C ILE A 51 12.01 17.33 -1.84
N ARG A 52 10.83 17.02 -1.28
CA ARG A 52 10.03 17.93 -0.43
C ARG A 52 10.53 17.99 1.02
N GLY A 53 11.68 17.38 1.34
CA GLY A 53 12.28 17.38 2.67
C GLY A 53 11.68 16.36 3.63
N TRP A 54 10.92 15.37 3.15
CA TRP A 54 10.54 14.22 3.96
C TRP A 54 11.68 13.21 4.04
N LYS A 55 11.79 12.51 5.16
CA LYS A 55 12.63 11.30 5.24
C LYS A 55 11.74 10.09 5.02
N TYR A 56 12.17 9.15 4.19
CA TYR A 56 11.49 7.87 4.05
C TYR A 56 12.29 6.74 4.68
N SER A 57 11.60 5.67 5.05
CA SER A 57 12.19 4.43 5.54
C SER A 57 11.31 3.24 5.14
N PHE A 58 11.87 2.03 5.25
CA PHE A 58 11.17 0.78 5.02
C PHE A 58 11.05 0.00 6.35
N PRO A 59 9.98 0.20 7.14
CA PRO A 59 9.91 -0.35 8.50
C PRO A 59 10.00 -1.88 8.54
N ILE A 60 9.62 -2.57 7.46
CA ILE A 60 9.72 -4.03 7.35
C ILE A 60 11.15 -4.53 7.51
N LEU A 61 12.17 -3.74 7.15
CA LEU A 61 13.58 -4.15 7.23
C LEU A 61 14.07 -4.32 8.67
N ASN A 62 13.33 -3.78 9.65
CA ASN A 62 13.63 -3.98 11.07
C ASN A 62 13.22 -5.38 11.58
N LEU A 63 12.58 -6.20 10.73
CA LEU A 63 12.17 -7.55 11.09
C LEU A 63 13.12 -8.63 10.55
N PRO A 64 13.30 -9.74 11.30
CA PRO A 64 13.85 -10.97 10.73
C PRO A 64 13.04 -11.36 9.49
N MET A 65 13.72 -11.54 8.35
CA MET A 65 13.12 -11.82 7.03
C MET A 65 12.37 -10.67 6.35
N GLY A 66 12.51 -9.43 6.83
CA GLY A 66 11.83 -8.26 6.27
C GLY A 66 11.95 -8.11 4.75
N ALA A 67 13.16 -8.35 4.22
CA ALA A 67 13.45 -8.32 2.79
C ALA A 67 12.54 -9.24 1.94
N SER A 68 12.19 -10.41 2.48
CA SER A 68 11.36 -11.41 1.79
C SER A 68 9.85 -11.15 1.92
N LEU A 69 9.46 -10.43 2.97
CA LEU A 69 8.08 -10.09 3.28
C LEU A 69 7.64 -8.81 2.56
N PHE A 70 8.58 -7.90 2.25
CA PHE A 70 8.28 -6.62 1.62
C PHE A 70 7.38 -6.71 0.38
N PRO A 71 7.58 -7.64 -0.58
CA PRO A 71 6.75 -7.68 -1.78
C PRO A 71 5.32 -8.19 -1.57
N LEU A 72 5.02 -8.76 -0.40
CA LEU A 72 3.68 -9.26 -0.08
C LEU A 72 2.68 -8.10 0.13
N ARG A 73 1.38 -8.37 -0.01
CA ARG A 73 0.29 -7.38 0.13
C ARG A 73 0.05 -6.99 1.58
N ASN A 74 -0.35 -5.75 1.87
CA ASN A 74 -0.78 -5.33 3.21
C ASN A 74 -2.18 -5.87 3.59
N GLU A 75 -2.34 -7.19 3.52
CA GLU A 75 -3.61 -7.89 3.65
C GLU A 75 -3.49 -9.05 4.63
N ILE A 76 -4.44 -9.13 5.57
CA ILE A 76 -4.57 -10.28 6.45
C ILE A 76 -5.02 -11.49 5.61
N PRO A 77 -4.28 -12.60 5.62
CA PRO A 77 -4.66 -13.80 4.89
C PRO A 77 -6.04 -14.31 5.31
N LYS A 78 -6.93 -14.52 4.33
CA LYS A 78 -8.25 -15.12 4.53
C LYS A 78 -8.37 -16.45 3.79
N HIS A 79 -9.00 -17.44 4.43
CA HIS A 79 -9.44 -18.63 3.71
C HIS A 79 -10.79 -18.34 3.08
N HIS A 80 -10.83 -18.11 1.78
CA HIS A 80 -12.06 -18.36 1.01
C HIS A 80 -12.12 -19.87 0.82
N GLY A 81 -13.24 -20.52 1.19
CA GLY A 81 -13.41 -21.95 0.95
C GLY A 81 -12.96 -22.30 -0.47
N ALA A 82 -12.10 -23.30 -0.58
CA ALA A 82 -11.52 -23.90 -1.79
C ALA A 82 -11.93 -23.27 -3.14
N GLN A 83 -10.99 -22.58 -3.80
CA GLN A 83 -10.84 -22.74 -5.25
C GLN A 83 -9.61 -23.66 -5.48
N PRO A 84 -9.83 -24.95 -5.79
CA PRO A 84 -8.76 -25.82 -6.23
C PRO A 84 -8.26 -25.30 -7.59
N GLY A 85 -7.01 -24.83 -7.65
CA GLY A 85 -6.40 -24.32 -8.88
C GLY A 85 -5.42 -23.16 -8.70
N HIS A 86 -5.48 -22.42 -7.58
CA HIS A 86 -4.53 -21.34 -7.27
C HIS A 86 -3.58 -21.64 -6.10
N SER A 87 -3.45 -22.91 -5.72
CA SER A 87 -2.35 -23.39 -4.88
C SER A 87 -1.07 -23.58 -5.71
N GLY A 88 -0.72 -22.59 -6.52
CA GLY A 88 0.61 -22.51 -7.11
C GLY A 88 1.59 -22.10 -6.02
N THR A 89 2.17 -23.08 -5.32
CA THR A 89 3.54 -23.02 -4.76
C THR A 89 4.00 -21.63 -4.29
N ARG A 90 3.28 -21.00 -3.35
CA ARG A 90 3.72 -19.70 -2.78
C ARG A 90 4.69 -19.96 -1.63
N GLN A 91 5.98 -19.77 -1.90
CA GLN A 91 7.12 -19.80 -0.98
C GLN A 91 6.77 -19.60 0.51
N GLY A 92 7.04 -20.62 1.32
CA GLY A 92 7.81 -20.60 2.58
C GLY A 92 7.40 -19.74 3.78
N HIS A 93 6.58 -18.71 3.64
CA HIS A 93 6.24 -17.84 4.77
C HIS A 93 5.10 -18.44 5.56
N ASN A 94 5.31 -18.59 6.87
CA ASN A 94 4.29 -19.07 7.77
C ASN A 94 3.17 -18.02 7.91
N LEU A 95 2.04 -18.43 8.51
CA LEU A 95 0.88 -17.55 8.65
C LEU A 95 1.16 -16.31 9.51
N LYS A 96 1.95 -16.45 10.58
CA LYS A 96 2.26 -15.36 11.51
C LYS A 96 3.07 -14.25 10.86
N ASP A 97 4.01 -14.58 9.98
CA ASP A 97 4.83 -13.59 9.25
C ASP A 97 3.98 -12.78 8.28
N ARG A 98 2.99 -13.44 7.64
CA ARG A 98 2.03 -12.76 6.76
C ARG A 98 1.11 -11.82 7.53
N PHE A 99 0.63 -12.23 8.71
CA PHE A 99 -0.11 -11.34 9.60
C PHE A 99 0.73 -10.14 10.02
N LEU A 100 1.99 -10.37 10.41
CA LEU A 100 2.92 -9.31 10.81
C LEU A 100 3.13 -8.28 9.70
N GLN A 101 3.47 -8.76 8.51
CA GLN A 101 3.68 -7.93 7.33
C GLN A 101 2.41 -7.16 6.90
N ALA A 102 1.20 -7.70 7.14
CA ALA A 102 -0.05 -7.05 6.77
C ALA A 102 -0.25 -5.69 7.46
N PHE A 103 0.29 -5.54 8.68
CA PHE A 103 0.20 -4.32 9.50
C PHE A 103 1.43 -3.41 9.37
N ILE A 104 2.45 -3.77 8.58
CA ILE A 104 3.65 -2.93 8.43
C ILE A 104 3.57 -2.15 7.13
N PRO A 105 3.58 -0.80 7.16
CA PRO A 105 3.58 -0.01 5.94
C PRO A 105 4.80 -0.32 5.09
N LYS A 106 4.65 -0.21 3.77
CA LYS A 106 5.77 -0.37 2.84
C LYS A 106 6.77 0.76 3.03
N ILE A 107 6.27 1.99 3.06
CA ILE A 107 7.08 3.18 3.24
C ILE A 107 6.50 3.99 4.38
N LEU A 108 7.37 4.44 5.28
CA LEU A 108 7.04 5.43 6.30
C LEU A 108 7.76 6.73 5.98
N LEU A 109 6.99 7.80 5.76
CA LEU A 109 7.49 9.17 5.65
C LEU A 109 7.49 9.85 7.01
N SER A 110 8.50 10.69 7.27
CA SER A 110 8.59 11.51 8.47
C SER A 110 9.17 12.90 8.20
N LYS A 111 8.58 13.95 8.80
CA LYS A 111 9.04 15.35 8.73
C LYS A 111 8.48 16.11 9.93
N ASN A 112 9.34 16.68 10.78
CA ASN A 112 8.93 17.49 11.94
C ASN A 112 7.81 16.83 12.79
N ASP A 113 8.00 15.59 13.21
CA ASP A 113 7.02 14.78 13.96
C ASP A 113 5.68 14.49 13.26
N GLN A 114 5.55 14.85 11.98
CA GLN A 114 4.48 14.38 11.11
C GLN A 114 4.91 13.09 10.42
N TYR A 115 3.95 12.19 10.26
CA TYR A 115 4.19 10.87 9.68
C TYR A 115 3.10 10.51 8.67
N TYR A 116 3.49 9.82 7.60
CA TYR A 116 2.57 9.19 6.66
C TYR A 116 3.03 7.77 6.36
N SER A 117 2.12 6.82 6.53
CA SER A 117 2.34 5.40 6.27
C SER A 117 1.70 5.01 4.93
N MET A 118 2.52 4.55 3.99
CA MET A 118 2.06 4.04 2.69
C MET A 118 1.90 2.52 2.75
N PHE A 119 0.70 2.05 2.43
CA PHE A 119 0.36 0.64 2.33
C PHE A 119 0.07 0.27 0.88
N ARG A 120 0.34 -0.98 0.50
CA ARG A 120 0.09 -1.51 -0.84
C ARG A 120 -0.91 -2.66 -0.81
N GLU A 121 -1.90 -2.62 -1.69
CA GLU A 121 -2.93 -3.65 -1.84
C GLU A 121 -3.62 -4.02 -0.52
N GLY A 122 -4.03 -3.01 0.26
CA GLY A 122 -4.80 -3.16 1.50
C GLY A 122 -4.30 -2.31 2.67
N CYS A 123 -5.14 -2.13 3.69
CA CYS A 123 -4.78 -1.47 4.95
C CYS A 123 -5.44 -2.21 6.12
N SER A 124 -4.66 -3.08 6.77
CA SER A 124 -5.17 -3.97 7.81
C SER A 124 -5.64 -3.23 9.06
N TYR A 125 -5.05 -2.06 9.37
CA TYR A 125 -5.54 -1.18 10.43
C TYR A 125 -6.97 -0.72 10.15
N HIS A 126 -7.26 -0.25 8.93
CA HIS A 126 -8.60 0.17 8.55
C HIS A 126 -9.58 -1.00 8.59
N GLN A 127 -9.21 -2.15 8.01
CA GLN A 127 -10.05 -3.34 8.01
C GLN A 127 -10.49 -3.75 9.43
N VAL A 128 -9.57 -3.74 10.40
CA VAL A 128 -9.87 -4.11 11.80
C VAL A 128 -10.66 -3.02 12.52
N MET A 129 -10.27 -1.75 12.36
CA MET A 129 -10.88 -0.64 13.09
C MET A 129 -12.26 -0.27 12.54
N ALA A 130 -12.43 -0.24 11.22
CA ALA A 130 -13.71 0.07 10.59
C ALA A 130 -14.67 -1.13 10.60
N ASN A 131 -14.18 -2.33 10.94
CA ASN A 131 -14.94 -3.58 10.87
C ASN A 131 -15.50 -3.85 9.45
N VAL A 132 -14.76 -3.45 8.41
CA VAL A 132 -15.16 -3.60 7.01
C VAL A 132 -14.34 -4.70 6.37
N ASP A 133 -15.01 -5.75 5.91
CA ASP A 133 -14.41 -6.73 5.01
C ASP A 133 -14.60 -6.27 3.56
N TYR A 134 -13.56 -5.66 2.99
CA TYR A 134 -13.54 -5.29 1.58
C TYR A 134 -12.63 -6.23 0.79
N GLN A 135 -13.12 -6.68 -0.37
CA GLN A 135 -12.36 -7.46 -1.35
C GLN A 135 -11.62 -6.55 -2.34
N GLU A 136 -12.19 -5.37 -2.58
CA GLU A 136 -11.63 -4.35 -3.46
C GLU A 136 -10.53 -3.60 -2.72
N ARG A 137 -9.30 -3.75 -3.19
CA ARG A 137 -8.11 -3.19 -2.54
C ARG A 137 -7.59 -2.03 -3.38
N PRO A 138 -7.30 -0.87 -2.76
CA PRO A 138 -6.54 0.16 -3.46
C PRO A 138 -5.11 -0.32 -3.65
N ASP A 139 -4.51 0.03 -4.78
CA ASP A 139 -3.12 -0.31 -5.05
C ASP A 139 -2.19 0.35 -4.04
N ILE A 140 -2.36 1.65 -3.78
CA ILE A 140 -1.62 2.38 -2.76
C ILE A 140 -2.58 3.20 -1.89
N LEU A 141 -2.43 3.11 -0.57
CA LEU A 141 -3.20 3.87 0.40
C LEU A 141 -2.26 4.57 1.39
N ILE A 142 -2.48 5.86 1.63
CA ILE A 142 -1.67 6.67 2.53
C ILE A 142 -2.49 7.03 3.78
N LEU A 143 -2.03 6.55 4.92
CA LEU A 143 -2.62 6.79 6.24
C LEU A 143 -1.72 7.77 7.02
N PRO A 144 -2.23 8.93 7.47
CA PRO A 144 -1.52 9.78 8.43
C PRO A 144 -1.20 9.00 9.69
N GLY A 145 0.03 9.16 10.17
CA GLY A 145 0.54 8.48 11.35
C GLY A 145 1.48 7.32 11.04
N HIS A 146 1.81 6.57 12.08
CA HIS A 146 2.76 5.47 12.01
C HIS A 146 2.47 4.38 13.06
N PRO A 147 2.93 3.13 12.83
CA PRO A 147 2.93 2.11 13.87
C PRO A 147 3.74 2.61 15.08
N GLN A 148 3.23 2.37 16.30
CA GLN A 148 3.99 2.71 17.49
C GLN A 148 5.24 1.83 17.61
N GLU A 149 6.24 2.31 18.34
CA GLU A 149 7.47 1.57 18.57
C GLU A 149 7.18 0.16 19.09
N THR A 150 7.92 -0.84 18.59
CA THR A 150 7.73 -2.28 18.88
C THR A 150 6.45 -2.91 18.33
N PHE A 151 5.59 -2.18 17.61
CA PHE A 151 4.38 -2.72 16.98
C PHE A 151 4.46 -2.71 15.45
N PRO A 152 3.75 -3.62 14.76
CA PRO A 152 3.01 -4.77 15.31
C PRO A 152 3.94 -5.83 15.92
N LYS A 153 3.43 -6.61 16.89
CA LYS A 153 4.19 -7.70 17.53
C LYS A 153 3.34 -8.94 17.73
N LEU A 154 3.98 -10.10 17.60
CA LEU A 154 3.35 -11.37 17.93
C LEU A 154 3.35 -11.58 19.45
N THR A 155 2.26 -12.14 19.96
CA THR A 155 2.09 -12.48 21.38
C THR A 155 1.60 -13.90 21.54
N GLN A 156 1.73 -14.44 22.77
CA GLN A 156 1.22 -15.76 23.19
C GLN A 156 1.57 -16.89 22.19
N GLN A 157 2.79 -17.44 22.25
CA GLN A 157 3.22 -18.54 21.37
C GLN A 157 2.93 -18.27 19.87
N ASP A 158 2.99 -17.01 19.45
CA ASP A 158 2.70 -16.52 18.10
C ASP A 158 1.27 -16.78 17.59
N THR A 159 0.30 -16.93 18.50
CA THR A 159 -1.12 -17.17 18.16
C THR A 159 -1.93 -15.88 18.00
N CYS A 160 -1.39 -14.76 18.46
CA CYS A 160 -2.02 -13.45 18.38
C CYS A 160 -1.00 -12.41 17.88
N LEU A 161 -1.52 -11.35 17.27
CA LEU A 161 -0.75 -10.19 16.87
C LEU A 161 -1.37 -8.96 17.51
N ASP A 162 -0.57 -8.27 18.33
CA ASP A 162 -0.91 -6.95 18.83
C ASP A 162 -0.52 -5.91 17.79
N PHE A 163 -1.40 -4.94 17.57
CA PHE A 163 -1.14 -3.78 16.74
C PHE A 163 -1.34 -2.50 17.55
N SER A 164 -0.55 -1.49 17.23
CA SER A 164 -0.78 -0.13 17.68
C SER A 164 -0.32 0.85 16.61
N PHE A 165 -1.06 1.96 16.46
CA PHE A 165 -0.81 2.96 15.44
C PHE A 165 -1.17 4.35 15.98
N LYS A 166 -0.21 5.28 15.90
CA LYS A 166 -0.37 6.67 16.30
C LYS A 166 -0.83 7.47 15.08
N LEU A 167 -2.10 7.89 15.07
CA LEU A 167 -2.69 8.69 13.99
C LEU A 167 -2.30 10.18 14.09
N SER A 168 -2.18 10.68 15.33
CA SER A 168 -1.78 12.05 15.66
C SER A 168 -1.12 12.09 17.04
N GLU A 169 -0.71 13.26 17.51
CA GLU A 169 -0.19 13.42 18.88
C GLU A 169 -1.16 12.92 19.96
N HIS A 170 -2.46 13.11 19.75
CA HIS A 170 -3.50 12.84 20.75
C HIS A 170 -4.41 11.66 20.37
N THR A 171 -4.21 11.03 19.21
CA THR A 171 -5.06 9.95 18.73
C THR A 171 -4.23 8.74 18.35
N SER A 172 -4.52 7.62 18.99
CA SER A 172 -3.93 6.31 18.68
C SER A 172 -5.01 5.24 18.63
N ILE A 173 -4.76 4.21 17.85
CA ILE A 173 -5.53 2.97 17.82
C ILE A 173 -4.67 1.81 18.26
N SER A 174 -5.27 0.82 18.88
CA SER A 174 -4.57 -0.41 19.23
C SER A 174 -5.52 -1.58 19.28
N GLY A 175 -4.99 -2.79 19.33
CA GLY A 175 -5.81 -3.98 19.46
C GLY A 175 -5.01 -5.26 19.31
N GLN A 176 -5.73 -6.37 19.29
CA GLN A 176 -5.14 -7.70 19.09
C GLN A 176 -6.00 -8.50 18.12
N VAL A 177 -5.36 -9.10 17.11
CA VAL A 177 -5.99 -10.04 16.19
C VAL A 177 -5.43 -11.45 16.41
N ARG A 178 -6.28 -12.47 16.25
CA ARG A 178 -5.83 -13.87 16.30
C ARG A 178 -5.22 -14.26 14.96
N VAL A 179 -4.05 -14.89 15.01
CA VAL A 179 -3.37 -15.45 13.84
C VAL A 179 -4.01 -16.80 13.51
N LEU A 180 -5.01 -16.75 12.62
CA LEU A 180 -5.79 -17.92 12.21
C LEU A 180 -6.10 -17.82 10.73
N ASN A 181 -6.09 -18.95 10.04
CA ASN A 181 -6.54 -19.01 8.66
C ASN A 181 -8.08 -19.07 8.66
N SER A 182 -8.75 -17.93 8.49
CA SER A 182 -10.20 -17.80 8.64
C SER A 182 -10.78 -16.89 7.56
N PRO A 183 -12.03 -17.10 7.12
CA PRO A 183 -12.71 -16.14 6.23
C PRO A 183 -12.95 -14.77 6.88
N VAL A 184 -12.90 -14.68 8.21
CA VAL A 184 -13.15 -13.44 8.96
C VAL A 184 -11.94 -13.11 9.83
N VAL A 185 -11.57 -11.82 9.88
CA VAL A 185 -10.50 -11.35 10.77
C VAL A 185 -11.00 -11.39 12.22
N ARG A 186 -10.42 -12.28 13.03
CA ARG A 186 -10.80 -12.45 14.44
C ARG A 186 -10.05 -11.45 15.32
N CYS A 187 -10.63 -10.27 15.50
CA CYS A 187 -10.20 -9.28 16.48
C CYS A 187 -10.61 -9.73 17.90
N ARG A 188 -9.66 -9.79 18.84
CA ARG A 188 -9.95 -10.05 20.27
C ARG A 188 -10.47 -8.80 20.96
N TYR A 189 -9.81 -7.67 20.70
CA TYR A 189 -10.18 -6.36 21.18
C TYR A 189 -9.54 -5.30 20.28
N ARG A 190 -10.14 -4.11 20.28
CA ARG A 190 -9.57 -2.90 19.67
C ARG A 190 -9.90 -1.71 20.55
N ILE A 191 -9.11 -0.67 20.42
CA ILE A 191 -9.28 0.60 21.12
C ILE A 191 -9.26 1.69 20.04
N PRO A 192 -10.31 2.53 19.98
CA PRO A 192 -11.57 2.43 20.71
C PRO A 192 -12.39 1.17 20.35
N GLU A 193 -13.24 0.70 21.27
CA GLU A 193 -13.96 -0.58 21.14
C GLU A 193 -15.00 -0.57 20.02
N GLU A 194 -15.73 0.55 19.88
CA GLU A 194 -16.70 0.78 18.83
C GLU A 194 -16.08 0.67 17.42
N GLY A 195 -14.77 0.85 17.31
CA GLY A 195 -14.07 0.95 16.05
C GLY A 195 -14.19 2.35 15.44
N LEU A 196 -13.37 2.63 14.43
CA LEU A 196 -13.45 3.91 13.72
C LEU A 196 -13.02 3.78 12.26
N GLN A 197 -13.60 4.63 11.43
CA GLN A 197 -13.12 4.88 10.07
C GLN A 197 -11.84 5.69 10.14
N LEU A 198 -10.73 5.11 9.69
CA LEU A 198 -9.43 5.77 9.76
C LEU A 198 -9.37 6.95 8.78
N PRO A 199 -8.75 8.09 9.16
CA PRO A 199 -8.57 9.21 8.25
C PRO A 199 -7.57 8.83 7.17
N ILE A 200 -7.98 8.75 5.91
CA ILE A 200 -7.07 8.43 4.80
C ILE A 200 -6.64 9.72 4.11
N ALA A 201 -5.33 9.96 4.02
CA ALA A 201 -4.77 11.14 3.36
C ALA A 201 -4.82 11.05 1.84
N GLY A 202 -4.75 9.84 1.29
CA GLY A 202 -4.78 9.64 -0.15
C GLY A 202 -4.94 8.18 -0.53
N ILE A 203 -5.64 7.95 -1.62
CA ILE A 203 -5.76 6.64 -2.26
C ILE A 203 -5.31 6.79 -3.70
N MET A 204 -4.44 5.89 -4.16
CA MET A 204 -3.98 5.86 -5.53
C MET A 204 -4.29 4.50 -6.16
N GLU A 205 -4.91 4.57 -7.33
CA GLU A 205 -5.12 3.43 -8.22
C GLU A 205 -4.12 3.52 -9.38
N CYS A 206 -3.41 2.44 -9.64
CA CYS A 206 -2.42 2.31 -10.70
C CYS A 206 -2.90 1.26 -11.70
N SER A 207 -3.09 1.65 -12.97
CA SER A 207 -3.49 0.66 -13.97
C SER A 207 -2.81 0.85 -15.30
N VAL A 208 -2.26 -0.23 -15.83
CA VAL A 208 -1.59 -0.22 -17.13
C VAL A 208 -2.59 0.04 -18.26
N ASN A 209 -3.75 -0.61 -18.21
CA ASN A 209 -4.83 -0.42 -19.16
C ASN A 209 -6.17 -0.45 -18.43
N LYS A 210 -6.83 0.72 -18.32
CA LYS A 210 -8.13 0.82 -17.67
C LYS A 210 -9.08 1.66 -18.50
N SER A 211 -10.32 1.16 -18.61
CA SER A 211 -11.41 1.95 -19.19
C SER A 211 -11.91 2.96 -18.17
N LEU A 212 -12.50 4.06 -18.65
CA LEU A 212 -13.09 5.08 -17.80
C LEU A 212 -14.19 4.52 -16.87
N SER A 213 -15.02 3.60 -17.38
CA SER A 213 -16.11 3.02 -16.60
C SER A 213 -15.60 2.18 -15.42
N ILE A 214 -14.57 1.36 -15.66
CA ILE A 214 -13.94 0.54 -14.62
C ILE A 214 -13.24 1.44 -13.60
N ALA A 215 -12.46 2.43 -14.06
CA ALA A 215 -11.81 3.38 -13.15
C ALA A 215 -12.82 4.11 -12.26
N ASN A 216 -13.93 4.61 -12.82
CA ASN A 216 -14.97 5.27 -12.04
C ASN A 216 -15.57 4.34 -10.98
N ALA A 217 -15.92 3.11 -11.37
CA ALA A 217 -16.53 2.15 -10.45
C ALA A 217 -15.61 1.83 -9.25
N GLN A 218 -14.31 1.64 -9.50
CA GLN A 218 -13.34 1.35 -8.45
C GLN A 218 -13.09 2.54 -7.52
N LEU A 219 -12.88 3.72 -8.10
CA LEU A 219 -12.63 4.93 -7.31
C LEU A 219 -13.85 5.31 -6.46
N GLU A 220 -15.08 5.09 -6.96
CA GLU A 220 -16.30 5.21 -6.15
C GLU A 220 -16.39 4.13 -5.07
N GLY A 221 -15.93 2.91 -5.35
CA GLY A 221 -15.76 1.84 -4.37
C GLY A 221 -14.87 2.27 -3.21
N TYR A 222 -13.69 2.82 -3.51
CA TYR A 222 -12.76 3.31 -2.49
C TYR A 222 -13.36 4.43 -1.65
N ILE A 223 -14.05 5.40 -2.27
CA ILE A 223 -14.73 6.45 -1.50
C ILE A 223 -15.76 5.84 -0.55
N ARG A 224 -16.60 4.89 -1.00
CA ARG A 224 -17.57 4.24 -0.11
C ARG A 224 -16.91 3.50 1.06
N ILE A 225 -15.75 2.88 0.85
CA ILE A 225 -15.05 2.09 1.87
C ILE A 225 -14.31 2.97 2.87
N PHE A 226 -13.68 4.05 2.40
CA PHE A 226 -12.70 4.83 3.15
C PHE A 226 -13.17 6.24 3.54
N SER A 227 -14.36 6.67 3.11
CA SER A 227 -14.95 7.92 3.59
C SER A 227 -15.28 7.84 5.07
N THR A 228 -14.99 8.94 5.76
CA THR A 228 -15.43 9.19 7.13
C THR A 228 -16.76 9.96 7.10
N SER A 229 -17.37 10.17 8.27
CA SER A 229 -18.57 11.01 8.38
C SER A 229 -18.33 12.48 8.00
N SER A 230 -17.09 12.97 8.10
CA SER A 230 -16.72 14.37 7.89
C SER A 230 -16.03 14.64 6.56
N ALA A 231 -15.40 13.65 5.93
CA ALA A 231 -14.65 13.85 4.69
C ALA A 231 -14.49 12.54 3.88
N SER A 232 -14.46 12.70 2.55
CA SER A 232 -14.02 11.67 1.61
C SER A 232 -12.53 11.82 1.33
N PRO A 233 -11.77 10.71 1.23
CA PRO A 233 -10.35 10.80 0.92
C PRO A 233 -10.15 11.27 -0.53
N PRO A 234 -9.09 12.04 -0.80
CA PRO A 234 -8.70 12.32 -2.18
C PRO A 234 -8.25 11.03 -2.86
N VAL A 235 -8.74 10.82 -4.08
CA VAL A 235 -8.39 9.68 -4.92
C VAL A 235 -7.61 10.14 -6.14
N PHE A 236 -6.58 9.41 -6.52
CA PHE A 236 -5.71 9.73 -7.65
C PHE A 236 -5.55 8.52 -8.57
N LEU A 237 -5.75 8.72 -9.87
CA LEU A 237 -5.63 7.66 -10.88
C LEU A 237 -4.34 7.82 -11.67
N VAL A 238 -3.50 6.79 -11.69
CA VAL A 238 -2.32 6.72 -12.57
C VAL A 238 -2.55 5.65 -13.62
N THR A 239 -2.46 6.02 -14.90
CA THR A 239 -2.76 5.09 -16.00
C THR A 239 -1.63 4.95 -17.00
N GLY A 240 -1.48 3.76 -17.58
CA GLY A 240 -0.58 3.50 -18.70
C GLY A 240 -1.14 3.95 -20.06
N ASN A 241 -2.47 4.05 -20.15
CA ASN A 241 -3.20 4.51 -21.31
C ASN A 241 -3.85 5.88 -21.08
N GLU A 242 -4.11 6.62 -22.15
CA GLU A 242 -4.93 7.82 -22.05
C GLU A 242 -6.38 7.42 -21.74
N ILE A 243 -6.93 8.03 -20.68
CA ILE A 243 -8.34 7.93 -20.31
C ILE A 243 -9.01 9.26 -20.65
N PRO A 244 -10.22 9.27 -21.22
CA PRO A 244 -10.99 10.49 -21.44
C PRO A 244 -11.12 11.35 -20.17
N PRO A 245 -11.40 12.65 -20.29
CA PRO A 245 -11.61 13.51 -19.13
C PRO A 245 -12.58 12.88 -18.12
N CYS A 246 -12.18 12.85 -16.86
CA CYS A 246 -12.97 12.29 -15.75
C CYS A 246 -12.95 13.24 -14.56
N LYS A 247 -13.83 13.00 -13.59
CA LYS A 247 -13.95 13.84 -12.38
C LYS A 247 -12.80 13.66 -11.39
N TRP A 248 -11.92 12.68 -11.61
CA TRP A 248 -10.82 12.34 -10.71
C TRP A 248 -9.54 13.02 -11.15
N LEU A 249 -8.69 13.36 -10.18
CA LEU A 249 -7.31 13.72 -10.49
C LEU A 249 -6.60 12.50 -11.10
N LYS A 250 -5.87 12.74 -12.18
CA LYS A 250 -5.18 11.67 -12.91
C LYS A 250 -3.84 12.10 -13.47
N ALA A 251 -2.97 11.11 -13.66
CA ALA A 251 -1.78 11.22 -14.48
C ALA A 251 -1.69 10.02 -15.44
N THR A 252 -1.15 10.26 -16.63
CA THR A 252 -0.90 9.20 -17.61
C THR A 252 0.60 9.04 -17.79
N ILE A 253 1.08 7.81 -17.71
CA ILE A 253 2.47 7.42 -17.90
C ILE A 253 2.54 6.65 -19.22
N PRO A 254 3.32 7.10 -20.22
CA PRO A 254 3.33 6.47 -21.54
C PRO A 254 4.14 5.16 -21.50
N LEU A 255 3.56 4.07 -20.99
CA LEU A 255 4.27 2.80 -20.78
C LEU A 255 4.77 2.13 -22.07
N SER A 256 4.27 2.54 -23.23
CA SER A 256 4.80 2.15 -24.54
C SER A 256 6.15 2.81 -24.89
N CYS A 257 6.53 3.85 -24.16
CA CYS A 257 7.81 4.55 -24.32
C CYS A 257 8.98 3.66 -23.87
N THR A 258 10.09 3.72 -24.60
CA THR A 258 11.36 3.06 -24.22
C THR A 258 12.41 4.03 -23.70
N ASP A 259 12.17 5.34 -23.78
CA ASP A 259 13.03 6.36 -23.17
C ASP A 259 12.84 6.36 -21.65
N GLU A 260 13.90 5.93 -20.96
CA GLU A 260 13.97 5.85 -19.50
C GLU A 260 13.81 7.19 -18.82
N ASN A 261 14.41 8.25 -19.37
CA ASN A 261 14.38 9.58 -18.76
C ASN A 261 12.97 10.18 -18.87
N LEU A 262 12.31 9.98 -20.01
CA LEU A 262 10.94 10.43 -20.20
C LEU A 262 9.97 9.69 -19.27
N LEU A 263 10.14 8.37 -19.14
CA LEU A 263 9.34 7.58 -18.20
C LEU A 263 9.59 8.00 -16.75
N GLU A 264 10.84 8.10 -16.31
CA GLU A 264 11.18 8.55 -14.97
C GLU A 264 10.57 9.93 -14.67
N TYR A 265 10.69 10.88 -15.61
CA TYR A 265 10.05 12.18 -15.51
C TYR A 265 8.53 12.08 -15.36
N ALA A 266 7.87 11.21 -16.13
CA ALA A 266 6.43 10.99 -16.03
C ALA A 266 6.03 10.42 -14.66
N PHE A 267 6.78 9.45 -14.12
CA PHE A 267 6.59 8.91 -12.78
C PHE A 267 6.76 9.98 -11.70
N ARG A 268 7.85 10.77 -11.76
CA ARG A 268 8.11 11.87 -10.82
C ARG A 268 7.00 12.92 -10.87
N ARG A 269 6.56 13.31 -12.07
CA ARG A 269 5.46 14.26 -12.24
C ARG A 269 4.15 13.73 -11.66
N ALA A 270 3.80 12.47 -11.94
CA ALA A 270 2.59 11.83 -11.41
C ALA A 270 2.63 11.77 -9.87
N ALA A 271 3.76 11.36 -9.29
CA ALA A 271 3.97 11.32 -7.86
C ALA A 271 3.87 12.73 -7.23
N ASN A 272 4.47 13.75 -7.85
CA ASN A 272 4.38 15.13 -7.36
C ASN A 272 2.92 15.63 -7.32
N LEU A 273 2.17 15.43 -8.40
CA LEU A 273 0.74 15.79 -8.46
C LEU A 273 -0.09 15.03 -7.40
N ALA A 274 0.22 13.75 -7.17
CA ALA A 274 -0.46 12.96 -6.15
C ALA A 274 -0.15 13.46 -4.74
N LEU A 275 1.12 13.75 -4.41
CA LEU A 275 1.50 14.29 -3.11
C LEU A 275 0.83 15.65 -2.84
N ASP A 276 0.71 16.51 -3.85
CA ASP A 276 -0.05 17.77 -3.76
C ASP A 276 -1.53 17.51 -3.45
N ALA A 277 -2.15 16.58 -4.17
CA ALA A 277 -3.54 16.20 -3.96
C ALA A 277 -3.81 15.60 -2.57
N PHE A 278 -2.81 14.92 -2.00
CA PHE A 278 -2.87 14.30 -0.69
C PHE A 278 -2.46 15.23 0.46
N GLY A 279 -2.08 16.47 0.16
CA GLY A 279 -1.66 17.46 1.16
C GLY A 279 -0.31 17.15 1.82
N ILE A 280 0.59 16.43 1.13
CA ILE A 280 1.90 16.05 1.64
C ILE A 280 2.94 17.02 1.05
N ALA A 281 3.16 18.13 1.75
CA ALA A 281 4.03 19.25 1.33
C ALA A 281 5.45 19.19 1.93
#